data_AF-A0A7X8FW79-F1
#
_entry.id   AF-A0A7X8FW79-F1
#
_cell.length_a   1.000
_cell.length_b   1.000
_cell.length_c   1.000
_cell.angle_alpha   90.00
_cell.angle_beta   90.00
_cell.angle_gamma   90.00
#
_symmetry.space_group_name_H-M   'P 1'
#
loop_
_entity.id
_entity.type
_entity.pdbx_description
1 polymer ?
#
loop_
_entity_poly.entity_id
_entity_poly.type
_entity_poly.pdbx_seq_one_letter_code
_entity_poly.pdbx_strand_id
1 'polypeptide(L)' 'ALYRNPSVLVMDEATSALDNQTEKDVMAAIDGLSGKKTIILIAHRLSTLKKCDQIFYLEKGVITRRGTYEELFADEN' A
#
# COMPACT_ATOMS: atom_id res chain seq x y z
N ALA A 1 10.21 13.88 3.47
CA ALA A 1 8.95 13.68 4.23
C ALA A 1 9.20 13.30 5.70
N LEU A 2 10.01 12.28 5.99
CA LEU A 2 10.22 11.74 7.35
C LEU A 2 10.80 12.71 8.39
N TYR A 3 11.53 13.75 7.98
CA TYR A 3 12.13 14.74 8.89
C TYR A 3 11.11 15.45 9.80
N ARG A 4 9.86 15.61 9.35
CA ARG A 4 8.79 16.27 10.13
C ARG A 4 7.95 15.30 10.97
N ASN A 5 8.32 14.03 11.02
CA ASN A 5 7.59 12.97 11.75
C ASN A 5 6.06 13.01 11.53
N PRO A 6 5.56 13.07 10.27
CA PRO A 6 4.14 13.27 10.02
C PRO A 6 3.30 12.10 10.57
N SER A 7 2.06 12.37 10.96
CA SER A 7 1.12 11.33 11.41
C SER A 7 0.52 10.53 10.24
N VAL A 8 0.45 11.16 9.06
CA VAL A 8 -0.06 10.57 7.82
C VAL A 8 1.04 10.61 6.76
N LEU A 9 1.30 9.47 6.13
CA LEU A 9 2.22 9.33 5.01
C LEU A 9 1.42 8.92 3.77
N VAL A 10 1.52 9.72 2.70
CA VAL A 10 0.96 9.35 1.40
C VAL A 10 2.14 8.98 0.50
N MET A 11 2.09 7.78 -0.06
CA MET A 11 3.11 7.27 -0.97
C MET A 11 2.45 6.91 -2.29
N ASP A 12 2.95 7.54 -3.34
CA ASP A 12 2.63 7.17 -4.72
C ASP A 12 3.65 6.13 -5.18
N GLU A 13 3.20 5.10 -5.91
CA GLU A 13 4.06 3.99 -6.29
C GLU A 13 5.02 4.37 -7.42
N ALA A 14 6.11 5.03 -7.04
CA ALA A 14 7.28 5.20 -7.88
C ALA A 14 8.20 3.95 -7.86
N THR A 15 7.69 2.77 -7.50
CA THR A 15 8.47 1.51 -7.40
C THR A 15 8.56 0.75 -8.73
N SER A 16 7.94 1.24 -9.80
CA SER A 16 8.09 0.67 -11.14
C SER A 16 9.54 0.75 -11.65
N ALA A 17 10.34 1.68 -11.10
CA ALA A 17 11.77 1.82 -11.39
C ALA A 17 12.71 1.19 -10.34
N LEU A 18 12.17 0.60 -9.27
CA LEU A 18 12.97 -0.06 -8.23
C LEU A 18 13.19 -1.53 -8.55
N ASP A 19 14.42 -2.00 -8.37
CA ASP A 19 14.75 -3.42 -8.39
C ASP A 19 14.17 -4.15 -7.15
N ASN A 20 14.10 -5.48 -7.24
CA ASN A 20 13.49 -6.33 -6.21
C ASN A 20 14.11 -6.17 -4.79
N GLN A 21 15.38 -5.79 -4.67
CA GLN A 21 16.01 -5.61 -3.36
C GLN A 21 15.56 -4.28 -2.74
N THR A 22 15.62 -3.20 -3.51
CA THR A 22 15.20 -1.88 -3.03
C THR A 22 13.71 -1.88 -2.65
N GLU A 23 12.86 -2.61 -3.37
CA GLU A 23 11.45 -2.78 -3.02
C GLU A 23 11.29 -3.48 -1.65
N LYS A 24 12.03 -4.55 -1.39
CA LYS A 24 11.97 -5.25 -0.09
C LYS A 24 12.34 -4.32 1.06
N ASP A 25 13.37 -3.49 0.87
CA ASP A 25 13.84 -2.58 1.90
C ASP A 25 12.81 -1.47 2.18
N VAL A 26 12.16 -0.94 1.13
CA VAL A 26 11.05 0.00 1.28
C VAL A 26 9.87 -0.65 2.01
N MET A 27 9.50 -1.88 1.66
CA MET A 27 8.41 -2.58 2.34
C MET A 27 8.74 -2.86 3.81
N ALA A 28 9.98 -3.24 4.13
CA ALA A 28 10.40 -3.43 5.52
C ALA A 28 10.33 -2.12 6.32
N ALA A 29 10.67 -0.99 5.71
CA ALA A 29 10.52 0.32 6.34
C ALA A 29 9.05 0.68 6.59
N ILE A 30 8.14 0.37 5.65
CA ILE A 30 6.70 0.56 5.80
C ILE A 30 6.15 -0.32 6.94
N ASP A 31 6.56 -1.60 6.98
CA ASP A 31 6.17 -2.53 8.04
C ASP A 31 6.60 -2.01 9.43
N GLY A 32 7.80 -1.45 9.55
CA GLY A 32 8.30 -0.87 10.81
C GLY A 32 7.55 0.39 11.28
N LEU A 33 6.82 1.04 10.37
CA LEU A 33 5.97 2.20 10.62
C LEU A 33 4.50 1.83 10.85
N SER A 34 4.10 0.61 10.50
CA SER A 34 2.74 0.10 10.72
C SER A 34 2.36 0.18 12.20
N GLY A 35 1.11 0.56 12.48
CA GLY A 35 0.60 0.82 13.83
C GLY A 35 1.13 2.10 14.51
N LYS A 36 2.16 2.76 13.96
CA LYS A 36 2.69 4.03 14.48
C LYS A 36 2.27 5.24 13.65
N LYS A 37 1.94 5.03 12.38
CA LYS A 37 1.54 6.06 11.42
C LYS A 37 0.43 5.57 10.53
N THR A 38 -0.41 6.48 10.06
CA THR A 38 -1.38 6.21 9.01
C THR A 38 -0.67 6.28 7.66
N ILE A 39 -0.78 5.25 6.85
CA ILE A 39 -0.12 5.16 5.56
C ILE A 39 -1.18 4.98 4.48
N ILE A 40 -1.19 5.88 3.50
CA ILE A 40 -1.99 5.77 2.29
C ILE A 40 -1.02 5.44 1.16
N LEU A 41 -1.19 4.28 0.55
CA LEU A 41 -0.36 3.81 -0.53
C LEU A 41 -1.20 3.65 -1.79
N ILE A 42 -0.72 4.19 -2.90
CA ILE A 42 -1.20 3.84 -4.24
C ILE A 42 -0.44 2.58 -4.64
N ALA A 43 -1.11 1.53 -5.12
CA ALA A 43 -0.48 0.24 -5.43
C ALA A 43 -0.92 -0.34 -6.80
N HIS A 44 0.03 -0.97 -7.48
CA HIS A 44 0.04 -1.62 -8.78
C HIS A 44 0.60 -3.05 -8.64
N ARG A 45 1.27 -3.37 -7.52
CA ARG A 45 1.79 -4.70 -7.20
C ARG A 45 0.94 -5.41 -6.15
N LEU A 46 0.58 -6.66 -6.42
CA LEU A 46 -0.21 -7.50 -5.52
C LEU A 46 0.51 -7.81 -4.19
N SER A 47 1.84 -7.91 -4.21
CA SER A 47 2.66 -8.14 -3.00
C SER A 47 2.44 -7.07 -1.94
N THR A 48 2.25 -5.83 -2.38
CA THR A 48 2.01 -4.69 -1.50
C THR A 48 0.58 -4.69 -0.95
N LEU A 49 -0.39 -4.99 -1.80
CA LEU A 49 -1.81 -5.06 -1.40
C LEU A 49 -2.04 -6.06 -0.26
N LYS A 50 -1.35 -7.20 -0.26
CA LYS A 50 -1.44 -8.24 0.79
C LYS A 50 -1.09 -7.74 2.19
N LYS A 51 -0.36 -6.63 2.31
CA LYS A 51 0.07 -6.06 3.60
C LYS A 51 -0.81 -4.91 4.06
N CYS A 52 -1.77 -4.47 3.24
CA CYS A 52 -2.62 -3.35 3.59
C CYS A 52 -3.73 -3.80 4.54
N ASP A 53 -3.97 -3.01 5.59
CA ASP A 53 -5.10 -3.22 6.50
C ASP A 53 -6.45 -3.09 5.76
N GLN A 54 -6.49 -2.22 4.74
CA GLN A 54 -7.66 -2.00 3.90
C GLN A 54 -7.24 -1.54 2.49
N ILE A 55 -7.94 -2.04 1.49
CA ILE A 55 -7.72 -1.74 0.07
C ILE A 55 -8.97 -1.05 -0.46
N PHE A 56 -8.77 -0.05 -1.32
CA PHE A 56 -9.82 0.67 -2.03
C PHE A 56 -9.53 0.61 -3.52
N TYR A 57 -10.46 0.07 -4.31
CA TYR A 57 -10.35 0.07 -5.77
C TYR A 57 -11.03 1.31 -6.32
N LEU A 58 -10.27 2.15 -7.00
CA LEU A 58 -10.73 3.40 -7.59
C LEU A 58 -10.86 3.24 -9.11
N GLU A 59 -12.08 3.42 -9.63
CA GLU A 59 -12.37 3.35 -11.05
C GLU A 59 -13.17 4.59 -11.47
N LYS A 60 -12.72 5.31 -12.50
CA LYS A 60 -13.38 6.53 -13.03
C LYS A 60 -13.70 7.57 -11.93
N GLY A 61 -12.83 7.69 -10.93
CA GLY A 61 -13.01 8.63 -9.82
C GLY A 61 -13.97 8.17 -8.72
N VAL A 62 -14.45 6.92 -8.77
CA VAL A 62 -15.37 6.34 -7.79
C VAL A 62 -14.76 5.10 -7.15
N ILE A 63 -14.94 4.94 -5.84
CA ILE A 63 -14.53 3.72 -5.12
C ILE A 63 -15.54 2.62 -5.45
N THR A 64 -15.14 1.61 -6.21
CA THR A 64 -16.03 0.51 -6.63
C THR A 64 -15.87 -0.74 -5.76
N ARG A 65 -14.74 -0.90 -5.06
CA ARG A 65 -14.52 -1.98 -4.09
C ARG A 65 -13.74 -1.49 -2.87
N ARG A 66 -14.01 -2.13 -1.73
CA ARG A 66 -13.34 -1.88 -0.45
C ARG A 66 -13.32 -3.15 0.39
N GLY A 67 -12.17 -3.49 0.96
CA GLY A 67 -12.04 -4.67 1.83
C GLY A 67 -10.59 -4.98 2.17
N THR A 68 -10.35 -6.06 2.91
CA THR A 68 -9.01 -6.65 3.04
C THR A 68 -8.57 -7.32 1.73
N TYR A 69 -7.31 -7.74 1.65
CA TYR A 69 -6.84 -8.52 0.51
C TYR A 69 -7.67 -9.80 0.32
N GLU A 70 -7.94 -10.52 1.40
CA GLU A 70 -8.73 -11.74 1.36
C GLU A 70 -10.15 -11.47 0.88
N GLU A 71 -10.83 -10.46 1.44
CA GLU A 71 -12.21 -10.12 1.05
C GLU A 71 -12.34 -9.75 -0.43
N LEU A 72 -11.33 -9.09 -1.00
CA LEU A 72 -11.39 -8.61 -2.38
C LEU A 72 -10.94 -9.65 -3.42
N PHE A 73 -10.12 -10.62 -3.02
CA PHE A 73 -9.49 -11.59 -3.93
C PHE A 73 -9.83 -13.06 -3.62
N ALA A 74 -10.65 -13.36 -2.59
CA ALA A 74 -11.07 -14.73 -2.25
C ALA A 74 -12.01 -15.37 -3.30
N ASP A 75 -12.67 -14.58 -4.14
CA ASP A 75 -13.63 -15.05 -5.15
C ASP A 75 -13.06 -15.15 -6.58
N GLU A 76 -11.74 -14.98 -6.78
CA GLU A 76 -11.11 -15.24 -8.08
C GLU A 76 -10.83 -16.75 -8.26
N ASN A 77 -11.89 -17.52 -8.57
CA ASN A 77 -11.81 -18.81 -9.29
C ASN A 77 -12.45 -18.67 -10.67
#